data_AF-A0A7J6LLG6-F1
#
_entry.id   AF-A0A7J6LLG6-F1
#
_cell.length_a   1.000
_cell.length_b   1.000
_cell.length_c   1.000
_cell.angle_alpha   90.00
_cell.angle_beta   90.00
_cell.angle_gamma   90.00
#
_symmetry.space_group_name_H-M   'P 1'
#
loop_
_entity.id
_entity.type
_entity.pdbx_description
1 polymer ?
#
loop_
_entity_poly.entity_id
_entity_poly.type
_entity_poly.pdbx_seq_one_letter_code
_entity_poly.pdbx_strand_id
1 'polypeptide(L)'
;MYNLAGASFGQQAATNDGTAWREVKAASDATGGRGVVEEALDRMAAHLKDSEANLRQLLIEKNELREMVRRAKEDQLRRSQQQQGGVVARPSGGPHQFHPPPFMWRPSAEYSSEFEVSGPQGEQVMKRGDYPEMGWVIPVGGSLSLCPGGLYQWSLEIVAKCPHRPQVQFGVHGEGHGKPWRLITTSRSSLSSDDEPWQDRPAGDRLIREGDLISVMVDLRGINGNPGALLYAVNDGPYEVAFSNLPMDPGVRMMPVVSMGGGVMSHSTDATEQDAALSPKGGYSYDYVGKGVGRKEPIFVKDSDEEMYHLEHFLIPPHYKNDLKKIMLPKGLILDRTEKLAMDIRRSYGDTKLHLLCILKGSRGFFSELVGYLNRIHRYTANMHHAPYQEHYVRIKSYHNTQSTGKLNVMADDLSVLKDQDVLIVEDIVDTGNTLSKFCKHLETFGPRSIRVATLVEKRTDKSCGFKGDFVGFSVPDDFIVGFCLDYNEHFRDLEHVAVLTDEAIRKYAK
;
A
#
# COMPACT_ATOMS: atom_id res chain seq x y z
N MET A 1 -22.28 12.46 -25.99
CA MET A 1 -22.81 11.16 -26.44
C MET A 1 -21.69 10.14 -26.36
N TYR A 2 -21.96 9.04 -25.66
CA TYR A 2 -21.35 7.70 -25.75
C TYR A 2 -20.86 7.35 -27.19
N ASN A 3 -19.90 6.46 -27.47
CA ASN A 3 -19.48 5.26 -26.75
C ASN A 3 -18.15 4.67 -27.32
N LEU A 4 -17.36 4.13 -26.39
CA LEU A 4 -16.59 2.87 -26.41
C LEU A 4 -15.51 2.55 -27.46
N ALA A 5 -14.30 2.48 -26.89
CA ALA A 5 -13.25 1.54 -27.21
C ALA A 5 -13.73 0.08 -27.16
N GLY A 6 -13.19 -0.73 -28.07
CA GLY A 6 -13.36 -2.18 -28.07
C GLY A 6 -12.56 -2.85 -29.17
N ALA A 7 -11.22 -2.81 -29.11
CA ALA A 7 -10.36 -3.71 -29.91
C ALA A 7 -8.90 -3.67 -29.43
N SER A 8 -8.55 -4.42 -28.39
CA SER A 8 -7.16 -4.90 -28.22
C SER A 8 -7.05 -6.26 -27.52
N PHE A 9 -8.12 -7.06 -27.54
CA PHE A 9 -8.07 -8.50 -27.26
C PHE A 9 -8.23 -9.23 -28.60
N GLY A 10 -7.17 -9.22 -29.40
CA GLY A 10 -7.17 -9.87 -30.73
C GLY A 10 -5.79 -10.08 -31.34
N GLN A 11 -4.71 -9.76 -30.63
CA GLN A 11 -3.37 -9.76 -31.21
C GLN A 11 -2.61 -11.08 -31.11
N GLN A 12 -3.24 -12.14 -30.59
CA GLN A 12 -2.66 -13.50 -30.52
C GLN A 12 -3.37 -14.56 -31.37
N ALA A 13 -4.48 -14.22 -32.06
CA ALA A 13 -5.12 -15.10 -33.05
C ALA A 13 -4.76 -14.72 -34.51
N ALA A 14 -4.13 -13.57 -34.74
CA ALA A 14 -3.87 -13.02 -36.07
C ALA A 14 -2.56 -13.50 -36.73
N THR A 15 -1.84 -14.47 -36.15
CA THR A 15 -0.56 -14.95 -36.71
C THR A 15 -0.71 -16.12 -37.70
N ASN A 16 -1.85 -16.81 -37.74
CA ASN A 16 -2.07 -17.95 -38.65
C ASN A 16 -2.85 -17.58 -39.93
N ASP A 17 -3.61 -16.48 -39.95
CA ASP A 17 -4.36 -16.04 -41.15
C ASP A 17 -3.50 -15.31 -42.20
N GLY A 18 -2.36 -14.76 -41.76
CA GLY A 18 -1.47 -13.98 -42.64
C GLY A 18 -0.63 -14.84 -43.60
N THR A 19 -0.38 -16.11 -43.26
CA THR A 19 0.38 -17.05 -44.10
C THR A 19 -0.48 -17.59 -45.25
N ALA A 20 -1.73 -17.96 -44.97
CA ALA A 20 -2.68 -18.43 -46.00
C ALA A 20 -2.91 -17.37 -47.09
N TRP A 21 -3.06 -16.10 -46.70
CA TRP A 21 -3.23 -15.00 -47.66
C TRP A 21 -2.01 -14.72 -48.54
N ARG A 22 -0.79 -14.95 -48.04
CA ARG A 22 0.44 -14.79 -48.83
C ARG A 22 0.62 -15.91 -49.84
N GLU A 23 0.26 -17.14 -49.48
CA GLU A 23 0.30 -18.29 -50.40
C GLU A 23 -0.74 -18.18 -51.52
N VAL A 24 -1.97 -17.75 -51.20
CA VAL A 24 -3.03 -17.54 -52.21
C VAL A 24 -2.66 -16.42 -53.18
N LYS A 25 -2.03 -15.35 -52.70
CA LYS A 25 -1.56 -14.25 -53.56
C LYS A 25 -0.42 -14.68 -54.46
N ALA A 26 0.55 -15.43 -53.93
CA ALA A 26 1.66 -15.98 -54.72
C ALA A 26 1.18 -16.99 -55.79
N ALA A 27 0.16 -17.81 -55.50
CA ALA A 27 -0.42 -18.74 -56.46
C ALA A 27 -1.25 -18.06 -57.56
N SER A 28 -1.98 -16.98 -57.21
CA SER A 28 -2.74 -16.16 -58.15
C SER A 28 -1.84 -15.41 -59.13
N ASP A 29 -0.66 -14.97 -58.70
CA ASP A 29 0.29 -14.23 -59.55
C ASP A 29 1.08 -15.16 -60.50
N ALA A 30 1.20 -16.45 -60.18
CA ALA A 30 2.00 -17.42 -60.94
C ALA A 30 1.24 -18.18 -62.03
N THR A 31 -0.09 -18.28 -61.93
CA THR A 31 -0.90 -18.99 -62.93
C THR A 31 -2.21 -18.24 -63.13
N GLY A 32 -2.46 -17.75 -64.34
CA GLY A 32 -3.71 -17.08 -64.74
C GLY A 32 -4.93 -18.03 -64.75
N GLY A 33 -5.11 -18.82 -63.70
CA GLY A 33 -6.05 -19.93 -63.59
C GLY A 33 -7.11 -19.63 -62.54
N ARG A 34 -8.29 -19.23 -63.01
CA ARG A 34 -9.52 -19.01 -62.23
C ARG A 34 -9.84 -20.16 -61.25
N GLY A 35 -9.45 -21.39 -61.58
CA GLY A 35 -9.71 -22.60 -60.78
C GLY A 35 -8.91 -22.71 -59.48
N VAL A 36 -7.70 -22.13 -59.39
CA VAL A 36 -6.88 -22.20 -58.15
C VAL A 36 -7.45 -21.27 -57.07
N VAL A 37 -8.04 -20.15 -57.49
CA VAL A 37 -8.68 -19.18 -56.59
C VAL A 37 -10.00 -19.72 -56.05
N GLU A 38 -10.81 -20.40 -56.87
CA GLU A 38 -12.05 -21.06 -56.40
C GLU A 38 -11.76 -22.17 -55.37
N GLU A 39 -10.75 -23.00 -55.61
CA GLU A 39 -10.37 -24.07 -54.67
C GLU A 39 -9.77 -23.53 -53.34
N ALA A 40 -9.13 -22.36 -53.38
CA ALA A 40 -8.67 -21.67 -52.18
C ALA A 40 -9.83 -21.05 -51.38
N LEU A 41 -10.82 -20.47 -52.06
CA LEU A 41 -12.02 -19.92 -51.44
C LEU A 41 -12.88 -21.01 -50.80
N ASP A 42 -13.02 -22.17 -51.44
CA ASP A 42 -13.75 -23.32 -50.88
C ASP A 42 -13.06 -23.87 -49.62
N ARG A 43 -11.71 -23.95 -49.63
CA ARG A 43 -10.92 -24.32 -48.43
C ARG A 43 -11.09 -23.32 -47.29
N MET A 44 -11.07 -22.01 -47.59
CA MET A 44 -11.34 -20.97 -46.59
C MET A 44 -12.77 -21.04 -46.04
N ALA A 45 -13.77 -21.28 -46.89
CA ALA A 45 -15.16 -21.42 -46.48
C ALA A 45 -15.39 -22.66 -45.60
N ALA A 46 -14.71 -23.77 -45.91
CA ALA A 46 -14.70 -24.98 -45.07
C ALA A 46 -14.05 -24.71 -43.71
N HIS A 47 -12.90 -24.02 -43.68
CA HIS A 47 -12.19 -23.69 -42.45
C HIS A 47 -12.97 -22.71 -41.55
N LEU A 48 -13.70 -21.77 -42.16
CA LEU A 48 -14.61 -20.86 -41.45
C LEU A 48 -15.79 -21.61 -40.84
N LYS A 49 -16.36 -22.60 -41.55
CA LYS A 49 -17.42 -23.46 -41.01
C LYS A 49 -16.95 -24.30 -39.82
N ASP A 50 -15.75 -24.88 -39.90
CA ASP A 50 -15.16 -25.65 -38.78
C ASP A 50 -14.86 -24.74 -37.58
N SER A 51 -14.39 -23.51 -37.82
CA SER A 51 -14.17 -22.52 -36.78
C SER A 51 -15.47 -22.09 -36.09
N GLU A 52 -16.56 -21.93 -36.86
CA GLU A 52 -17.89 -21.63 -36.31
C GLU A 52 -18.43 -22.81 -35.49
N ALA A 53 -18.24 -24.05 -35.95
CA ALA A 53 -18.61 -25.25 -35.21
C ALA A 53 -17.84 -25.37 -33.87
N ASN A 54 -16.54 -25.13 -33.88
CA ASN A 54 -15.70 -25.11 -32.68
C ASN A 54 -16.13 -24.00 -31.70
N LEU A 55 -16.46 -22.80 -32.20
CA LEU A 55 -17.00 -21.71 -31.37
C LEU A 55 -18.35 -22.07 -30.74
N ARG A 56 -19.24 -22.75 -31.48
CA ARG A 56 -20.50 -23.25 -30.95
C ARG A 56 -20.28 -24.31 -29.86
N GLN A 57 -19.32 -25.21 -30.05
CA GLN A 57 -18.97 -26.23 -29.06
C GLN A 57 -18.41 -25.61 -27.77
N LEU A 58 -17.49 -24.64 -27.88
CA LEU A 58 -16.96 -23.90 -26.74
C LEU A 58 -18.05 -23.10 -25.99
N LEU A 59 -19.07 -22.61 -26.71
CA LEU A 59 -20.20 -21.93 -26.10
C LEU A 59 -21.08 -22.90 -25.28
N ILE A 60 -21.24 -24.15 -25.76
CA ILE A 60 -21.94 -25.22 -25.04
C ILE A 60 -21.15 -25.58 -23.77
N GLU A 61 -19.85 -25.85 -23.87
CA GLU A 61 -19.00 -26.18 -22.71
C GLU A 61 -18.99 -25.06 -21.67
N LYS A 62 -18.94 -23.79 -22.11
CA LYS A 62 -19.05 -22.63 -21.22
C LYS A 62 -20.38 -22.59 -20.46
N ASN A 63 -21.48 -22.96 -21.12
CA ASN A 63 -22.80 -22.99 -20.49
C ASN A 63 -22.94 -24.17 -19.51
N GLU A 64 -22.37 -25.33 -19.85
CA GLU A 64 -22.31 -26.49 -18.94
C GLU A 64 -21.48 -26.17 -17.68
N LEU A 65 -20.32 -25.54 -17.83
CA LEU A 65 -19.49 -25.07 -16.71
C LEU A 65 -20.24 -24.08 -15.81
N ARG A 66 -21.00 -23.16 -16.40
CA ARG A 66 -21.84 -22.21 -15.64
C ARG A 66 -22.90 -22.94 -14.80
N GLU A 67 -23.50 -23.99 -15.34
CA GLU A 67 -24.48 -24.77 -14.62
C GLU A 67 -23.87 -25.65 -13.52
N MET A 68 -22.68 -26.20 -13.73
CA MET A 68 -21.94 -26.90 -12.68
C MET A 68 -21.62 -25.98 -11.50
N VAL A 69 -21.21 -24.75 -11.77
CA VAL A 69 -20.95 -23.74 -10.73
C VAL A 69 -22.24 -23.38 -9.97
N ARG A 70 -23.38 -23.25 -10.68
CA ARG A 70 -24.68 -22.99 -10.04
C ARG A 70 -25.08 -24.14 -9.10
N ARG A 71 -24.96 -25.39 -9.56
CA ARG A 71 -25.26 -26.59 -8.73
C ARG A 71 -24.35 -26.67 -7.51
N ALA A 72 -23.05 -26.40 -7.66
CA ALA A 72 -22.11 -26.39 -6.54
C ALA A 72 -22.49 -25.34 -5.48
N LYS A 73 -22.95 -24.16 -5.89
CA LYS A 73 -23.46 -23.12 -4.98
C LYS A 73 -24.75 -23.55 -4.27
N GLU A 74 -25.67 -24.20 -4.98
CA GLU A 74 -26.91 -24.73 -4.40
C GLU A 74 -26.66 -25.86 -3.39
N ASP A 75 -25.70 -26.74 -3.67
CA ASP A 75 -25.28 -27.80 -2.74
C ASP A 75 -24.57 -27.22 -1.51
N GLN A 76 -23.75 -26.17 -1.67
CA GLN A 76 -23.15 -25.46 -0.55
C GLN A 76 -24.22 -24.81 0.33
N LEU A 77 -25.26 -24.22 -0.28
CA LEU A 77 -26.40 -23.64 0.42
C LEU A 77 -27.21 -24.72 1.16
N ARG A 78 -27.48 -25.87 0.52
CA ARG A 78 -28.17 -27.01 1.17
C ARG A 78 -27.37 -27.58 2.34
N ARG A 79 -26.04 -27.69 2.23
CA ARG A 79 -25.17 -28.11 3.33
C ARG A 79 -25.18 -27.11 4.49
N SER A 80 -25.22 -25.81 4.19
CA SER A 80 -25.34 -24.77 5.22
C SER A 80 -26.70 -24.80 5.94
N GLN A 81 -27.77 -25.17 5.25
CA GLN A 81 -29.11 -25.33 5.83
C GLN A 81 -29.26 -26.63 6.63
N GLN A 82 -28.60 -27.73 6.22
CA GLN A 82 -28.58 -28.97 7.01
C GLN A 82 -27.71 -28.88 8.28
N GLN A 83 -26.66 -28.05 8.30
CA GLN A 83 -25.87 -27.78 9.50
C GLN A 83 -26.56 -26.86 10.51
N GLN A 84 -27.65 -26.16 10.14
CA GLN A 84 -28.46 -25.37 11.07
C GLN A 84 -29.39 -26.21 11.98
N GLY A 85 -29.47 -27.53 11.81
CA GLY A 85 -30.27 -28.43 12.65
C GLY A 85 -29.72 -28.74 14.04
N GLY A 86 -28.61 -28.12 14.46
CA GLY A 86 -27.94 -28.39 15.74
C GLY A 86 -27.48 -27.15 16.50
N VAL A 87 -28.10 -25.99 16.27
CA VAL A 87 -27.83 -24.78 17.05
C VAL A 87 -28.94 -24.62 18.09
N VAL A 88 -28.57 -24.76 19.36
CA VAL A 88 -29.43 -24.48 20.51
C VAL A 88 -29.99 -23.06 20.37
N ALA A 89 -31.31 -22.95 20.23
CA ALA A 89 -31.99 -21.66 20.16
C ALA A 89 -31.85 -20.90 21.49
N ARG A 90 -31.54 -19.59 21.40
CA ARG A 90 -31.56 -18.63 22.52
C ARG A 90 -32.95 -18.61 23.19
N PRO A 91 -33.04 -18.46 24.53
CA PRO A 91 -34.24 -17.91 25.13
C PRO A 91 -34.31 -16.41 24.81
N SER A 92 -35.48 -15.99 24.33
CA SER A 92 -35.82 -14.60 24.02
C SER A 92 -36.07 -13.76 25.27
N GLY A 93 -35.52 -12.54 25.30
CA GLY A 93 -36.12 -11.39 25.98
C GLY A 93 -35.60 -11.06 27.39
N GLY A 94 -34.79 -10.02 27.49
CA GLY A 94 -34.48 -9.30 28.73
C GLY A 94 -33.40 -8.23 28.51
N PRO A 95 -33.44 -7.08 29.20
CA PRO A 95 -32.35 -6.10 29.16
C PRO A 95 -31.06 -6.82 29.57
N HIS A 96 -29.95 -6.56 28.86
CA HIS A 96 -28.66 -7.21 29.11
C HIS A 96 -28.33 -7.20 30.62
N GLN A 97 -28.53 -8.32 31.31
CA GLN A 97 -28.03 -8.51 32.66
C GLN A 97 -26.52 -8.65 32.53
N PHE A 98 -25.80 -7.57 32.86
CA PHE A 98 -24.35 -7.59 32.92
C PHE A 98 -23.93 -8.53 34.07
N HIS A 99 -23.50 -9.74 33.71
CA HIS A 99 -22.81 -10.62 34.63
C HIS A 99 -21.46 -9.99 35.05
N PRO A 100 -20.94 -10.33 36.23
CA PRO A 100 -19.59 -9.94 36.62
C PRO A 100 -18.60 -10.28 35.50
N PRO A 101 -17.71 -9.35 35.10
CA PRO A 101 -16.71 -9.56 34.07
C PRO A 101 -15.85 -10.79 34.40
N PRO A 102 -15.54 -11.65 33.41
CA PRO A 102 -14.81 -12.89 33.64
C PRO A 102 -13.32 -12.67 33.98
N PHE A 103 -12.85 -11.43 33.88
CA PHE A 103 -11.50 -11.01 34.23
C PHE A 103 -11.44 -9.52 34.49
N MET A 104 -10.35 -9.11 35.13
CA MET A 104 -9.97 -7.70 35.26
C MET A 104 -8.88 -7.36 34.26
N TRP A 105 -8.83 -6.10 33.84
CA TRP A 105 -7.77 -5.58 33.01
C TRP A 105 -6.55 -5.21 33.83
N ARG A 106 -5.36 -5.38 33.25
CA ARG A 106 -4.08 -5.05 33.87
C ARG A 106 -3.20 -4.34 32.85
N PRO A 107 -2.90 -3.05 33.06
CA PRO A 107 -1.91 -2.36 32.26
C PRO A 107 -0.54 -3.01 32.47
N SER A 108 0.23 -3.16 31.40
CA SER A 108 1.66 -3.45 31.47
C SER A 108 2.34 -2.32 32.24
N ALA A 109 3.38 -2.64 33.04
CA ALA A 109 4.05 -1.65 33.89
C ALA A 109 4.54 -0.42 33.10
N GLU A 110 5.08 -0.65 31.90
CA GLU A 110 5.59 0.35 30.96
C GLU A 110 4.52 1.35 30.50
N TYR A 111 3.26 0.93 30.45
CA TYR A 111 2.12 1.73 29.96
C TYR A 111 1.10 2.06 31.06
N SER A 112 1.45 1.81 32.33
CA SER A 112 0.54 2.00 33.47
C SER A 112 0.12 3.45 33.68
N SER A 113 0.92 4.43 33.24
CA SER A 113 0.58 5.85 33.23
C SER A 113 -0.36 6.25 32.08
N GLU A 114 -0.45 5.43 31.03
CA GLU A 114 -1.22 5.73 29.82
C GLU A 114 -2.63 5.15 29.85
N PHE A 115 -2.88 4.19 30.73
CA PHE A 115 -4.15 3.48 30.82
C PHE A 115 -4.68 3.54 32.23
N GLU A 116 -5.92 3.98 32.34
CA GLU A 116 -6.71 3.84 33.53
C GLU A 116 -7.55 2.57 33.43
N VAL A 117 -7.38 1.71 34.42
CA VAL A 117 -8.32 0.63 34.68
C VAL A 117 -9.19 1.05 35.87
N SER A 118 -10.50 1.08 35.65
CA SER A 118 -11.48 1.51 36.62
C SER A 118 -12.69 0.56 36.63
N GLY A 119 -13.72 0.92 37.38
CA GLY A 119 -14.88 0.06 37.64
C GLY A 119 -14.69 -0.81 38.90
N PRO A 120 -15.77 -1.27 39.55
CA PRO A 120 -15.71 -2.02 40.81
C PRO A 120 -14.91 -3.33 40.73
N GLN A 121 -14.69 -3.86 39.53
CA GLN A 121 -13.96 -5.11 39.27
C GLN A 121 -12.74 -4.91 38.36
N GLY A 122 -12.37 -3.67 38.05
CA GLY A 122 -11.27 -3.36 37.13
C GLY A 122 -11.58 -3.73 35.68
N GLU A 123 -12.83 -3.54 35.27
CA GLU A 123 -13.37 -3.99 33.99
C GLU A 123 -13.46 -2.92 32.91
N GLN A 124 -13.28 -1.65 33.29
CA GLN A 124 -13.26 -0.53 32.37
C GLN A 124 -11.81 -0.17 32.05
N VAL A 125 -11.52 0.04 30.77
CA VAL A 125 -10.21 0.51 30.32
C VAL A 125 -10.40 1.83 29.59
N MET A 126 -9.68 2.85 30.01
CA MET A 126 -9.63 4.14 29.37
C MET A 126 -8.18 4.50 29.07
N LYS A 127 -7.90 4.90 27.83
CA LYS A 127 -6.61 5.50 27.50
C LYS A 127 -6.60 6.96 27.99
N ARG A 128 -5.64 7.30 28.84
CA ARG A 128 -5.47 8.63 29.42
C ARG A 128 -4.59 9.49 28.53
N GLY A 129 -5.17 10.17 27.56
CA GLY A 129 -4.44 11.13 26.73
C GLY A 129 -3.67 10.50 25.57
N ASP A 130 -2.85 11.36 24.99
CA ASP A 130 -2.42 11.30 23.60
C ASP A 130 -0.88 11.41 23.66
N TYR A 131 -0.15 10.31 23.39
CA TYR A 131 1.25 10.11 23.81
C TYR A 131 2.22 9.82 22.64
N PRO A 132 3.52 10.06 22.80
CA PRO A 132 4.46 10.22 21.67
C PRO A 132 4.78 8.95 20.87
N GLU A 133 4.38 7.75 21.33
CA GLU A 133 4.64 6.52 20.60
C GLU A 133 3.80 6.42 19.32
N MET A 134 4.48 6.47 18.17
CA MET A 134 3.88 6.31 16.85
C MET A 134 3.55 4.84 16.60
N GLY A 135 2.34 4.39 16.97
CA GLY A 135 1.87 3.04 16.68
C GLY A 135 0.64 2.60 17.47
N TRP A 136 0.17 1.38 17.19
CA TRP A 136 -0.72 0.66 18.12
C TRP A 136 0.14 0.12 19.24
N VAL A 137 -0.07 0.63 20.45
CA VAL A 137 0.57 0.07 21.65
C VAL A 137 -0.37 -0.96 22.22
N ILE A 138 0.10 -2.17 22.55
CA ILE A 138 -0.71 -3.12 23.31
C ILE A 138 -0.36 -3.00 24.79
N PRO A 139 -1.20 -2.33 25.58
CA PRO A 139 -0.80 -1.88 26.89
C PRO A 139 -1.58 -2.57 28.00
N VAL A 140 -2.63 -3.35 27.68
CA VAL A 140 -3.61 -3.84 28.65
C VAL A 140 -3.99 -5.29 28.32
N GLY A 141 -3.59 -6.20 29.21
CA GLY A 141 -3.94 -7.62 29.17
C GLY A 141 -5.00 -7.96 30.21
N GLY A 142 -5.82 -8.97 29.93
CA GLY A 142 -6.78 -9.52 30.88
C GLY A 142 -6.11 -10.51 31.84
N SER A 143 -6.65 -10.64 33.05
CA SER A 143 -6.19 -11.64 34.02
C SER A 143 -6.61 -13.08 33.68
N LEU A 144 -7.47 -13.28 32.68
CA LEU A 144 -7.92 -14.60 32.26
C LEU A 144 -6.83 -15.31 31.45
N SER A 145 -6.44 -16.49 31.91
CA SER A 145 -5.59 -17.40 31.15
C SER A 145 -6.46 -18.40 30.39
N LEU A 146 -6.36 -18.38 29.06
CA LEU A 146 -7.07 -19.25 28.12
C LEU A 146 -6.18 -20.46 27.81
N CYS A 147 -6.74 -21.66 27.99
CA CYS A 147 -6.03 -22.92 27.80
C CYS A 147 -6.77 -23.83 26.80
N PRO A 148 -6.05 -24.74 26.10
CA PRO A 148 -6.67 -25.80 25.34
C PRO A 148 -7.69 -26.60 26.17
N GLY A 149 -8.79 -26.99 25.54
CA GLY A 149 -9.95 -27.66 26.14
C GLY A 149 -11.10 -26.73 26.54
N GLY A 150 -10.89 -25.40 26.53
CA GLY A 150 -11.90 -24.43 26.98
C GLY A 150 -12.73 -23.79 25.87
N LEU A 151 -13.93 -23.34 26.22
CA LEU A 151 -14.73 -22.39 25.44
C LEU A 151 -14.92 -21.14 26.28
N TYR A 152 -14.46 -19.99 25.78
CA TYR A 152 -14.45 -18.73 26.51
C TYR A 152 -15.26 -17.68 25.78
N GLN A 153 -16.03 -16.91 26.52
CA GLN A 153 -16.86 -15.85 25.95
C GLN A 153 -16.85 -14.63 26.87
N TRP A 154 -16.71 -13.45 26.27
CA TRP A 154 -16.87 -12.17 26.94
C TRP A 154 -17.46 -11.15 25.98
N SER A 155 -17.86 -9.98 26.49
CA SER A 155 -18.32 -8.88 25.65
C SER A 155 -17.65 -7.58 26.04
N LEU A 156 -17.45 -6.70 25.07
CA LEU A 156 -16.87 -5.37 25.23
C LEU A 156 -17.90 -4.35 24.75
N GLU A 157 -18.21 -3.36 25.57
CA GLU A 157 -19.04 -2.22 25.15
C GLU A 157 -18.12 -1.07 24.73
N ILE A 158 -18.37 -0.49 23.55
CA ILE A 158 -17.64 0.68 23.11
C ILE A 158 -18.29 1.93 23.70
N VAL A 159 -17.83 2.34 24.88
CA VAL A 159 -18.40 3.49 25.59
C VAL A 159 -18.15 4.81 24.87
N ALA A 160 -16.91 5.02 24.40
CA ALA A 160 -16.51 6.24 23.70
C ALA A 160 -15.36 5.96 22.73
N LYS A 161 -15.30 6.70 21.62
CA LYS A 161 -14.24 6.65 20.62
C LYS A 161 -13.63 8.03 20.45
N CYS A 162 -12.31 8.09 20.28
CA CYS A 162 -11.66 9.34 19.92
C CYS A 162 -12.15 9.77 18.51
N PRO A 163 -12.70 10.99 18.33
CA PRO A 163 -13.18 11.46 17.03
C PRO A 163 -12.07 11.53 15.96
N HIS A 164 -10.83 11.75 16.40
CA HIS A 164 -9.67 11.94 15.51
C HIS A 164 -8.90 10.63 15.25
N ARG A 165 -9.09 9.62 16.11
CA ARG A 165 -8.48 8.28 16.01
C ARG A 165 -9.47 7.23 16.53
N PRO A 166 -10.54 6.88 15.78
CA PRO A 166 -11.59 5.98 16.27
C PRO A 166 -11.20 4.50 16.21
N GLN A 167 -9.90 4.21 16.18
CA GLN A 167 -9.37 2.88 15.93
C GLN A 167 -9.06 2.24 17.31
N VAL A 168 -9.55 1.03 17.54
CA VAL A 168 -9.31 0.22 18.74
C VAL A 168 -9.09 -1.20 18.25
N GLN A 169 -8.20 -1.94 18.90
CA GLN A 169 -7.97 -3.36 18.62
C GLN A 169 -8.26 -4.19 19.87
N PHE A 170 -8.85 -5.37 19.69
CA PHE A 170 -9.10 -6.33 20.75
C PHE A 170 -8.88 -7.75 20.24
N GLY A 171 -8.52 -8.67 21.12
CA GLY A 171 -8.18 -10.02 20.69
C GLY A 171 -7.52 -10.90 21.75
N VAL A 172 -6.67 -11.84 21.32
CA VAL A 172 -5.95 -12.77 22.20
C VAL A 172 -4.47 -12.92 21.85
N HIS A 173 -3.65 -13.01 22.90
CA HIS A 173 -2.19 -12.92 22.86
C HIS A 173 -1.58 -13.99 23.73
N GLY A 174 -0.34 -14.41 23.44
CA GLY A 174 0.43 -15.22 24.38
C GLY A 174 0.60 -14.51 25.73
N GLU A 175 0.63 -15.27 26.82
CA GLU A 175 0.93 -14.74 28.15
C GLU A 175 2.23 -13.91 28.14
N GLY A 176 2.21 -12.76 28.82
CA GLY A 176 3.35 -11.85 28.84
C GLY A 176 3.73 -11.29 27.46
N HIS A 177 2.79 -11.24 26.51
CA HIS A 177 2.97 -10.61 25.20
C HIS A 177 3.97 -11.36 24.28
N GLY A 178 4.22 -12.65 24.53
CA GLY A 178 5.38 -13.36 23.99
C GLY A 178 5.33 -13.93 22.55
N LYS A 179 4.24 -13.80 21.74
CA LYS A 179 4.05 -14.24 20.31
C LYS A 179 2.57 -14.07 19.81
N PRO A 180 2.22 -14.14 18.48
CA PRO A 180 1.15 -13.37 17.80
C PRO A 180 -0.25 -13.57 18.40
N TRP A 181 -0.96 -12.56 18.92
CA TRP A 181 -1.37 -11.22 18.42
C TRP A 181 -2.58 -11.22 17.47
N ARG A 182 -3.57 -12.10 17.70
CA ARG A 182 -4.81 -12.18 16.89
C ARG A 182 -5.76 -11.04 17.27
N LEU A 183 -5.68 -9.93 16.55
CA LEU A 183 -6.43 -8.71 16.83
C LEU A 183 -7.53 -8.44 15.79
N ILE A 184 -8.68 -7.98 16.28
CA ILE A 184 -9.79 -7.45 15.49
C ILE A 184 -9.80 -5.93 15.65
N THR A 185 -9.82 -5.19 14.54
CA THR A 185 -9.86 -3.72 14.58
C THR A 185 -11.28 -3.17 14.44
N THR A 186 -11.63 -2.12 15.18
CA THR A 186 -12.98 -1.51 15.20
C THR A 186 -13.28 -0.58 14.02
N SER A 187 -12.26 -0.07 13.34
CA SER A 187 -12.43 0.90 12.23
C SER A 187 -12.67 0.28 10.87
N ARG A 188 -12.34 -1.01 10.74
CA ARG A 188 -12.45 -1.76 9.50
C ARG A 188 -12.91 -3.19 9.72
N SER A 189 -13.12 -3.65 10.94
CA SER A 189 -13.53 -5.04 11.14
C SER A 189 -12.52 -5.98 10.41
N SER A 190 -11.26 -5.59 10.27
CA SER A 190 -10.32 -6.30 9.40
C SER A 190 -9.41 -7.17 10.25
N LEU A 191 -9.04 -8.33 9.73
CA LEU A 191 -8.20 -9.31 10.40
C LEU A 191 -6.74 -8.88 10.30
N SER A 192 -6.02 -8.91 11.42
CA SER A 192 -4.57 -8.70 11.45
C SER A 192 -3.91 -9.86 12.17
N SER A 193 -2.92 -10.48 11.51
CA SER A 193 -1.88 -11.26 12.16
C SER A 193 -0.56 -10.54 11.91
N ASP A 194 0.36 -10.59 12.87
CA ASP A 194 1.66 -9.93 12.74
C ASP A 194 2.53 -10.55 11.62
N ASP A 195 2.19 -11.78 11.20
CA ASP A 195 2.96 -12.58 10.24
C ASP A 195 2.34 -12.64 8.84
N GLU A 196 1.13 -12.08 8.62
CA GLU A 196 0.47 -12.12 7.31
C GLU A 196 0.03 -10.74 6.83
N PRO A 197 0.10 -10.48 5.50
CA PRO A 197 -0.42 -9.25 4.94
C PRO A 197 -1.92 -9.12 5.22
N TRP A 198 -2.31 -7.92 5.63
CA TRP A 198 -3.70 -7.54 5.88
C TRP A 198 -4.64 -7.96 4.72
N GLN A 199 -5.74 -8.61 5.07
CA GLN A 199 -6.74 -9.09 4.09
C GLN A 199 -8.07 -8.37 4.28
N ASP A 200 -8.56 -7.76 3.19
CA ASP A 200 -9.92 -7.22 3.10
C ASP A 200 -10.94 -8.35 3.29
N ARG A 201 -12.05 -8.06 3.99
CA ARG A 201 -13.13 -9.04 4.12
C ARG A 201 -13.93 -9.17 2.82
N PRO A 202 -14.28 -10.39 2.38
CA PRO A 202 -15.09 -10.60 1.17
C PRO A 202 -16.45 -9.90 1.16
N ALA A 203 -17.02 -9.60 2.34
CA ALA A 203 -18.31 -8.92 2.49
C ALA A 203 -18.19 -7.42 2.82
N GLY A 204 -16.97 -6.88 2.86
CA GLY A 204 -16.68 -5.51 3.27
C GLY A 204 -16.57 -5.31 4.79
N ASP A 205 -16.05 -4.15 5.16
CA ASP A 205 -15.71 -3.77 6.53
C ASP A 205 -16.93 -3.20 7.28
N ARG A 206 -17.38 -3.86 8.35
CA ARG A 206 -18.45 -3.33 9.23
C ARG A 206 -17.89 -2.39 10.29
N LEU A 207 -18.28 -1.12 10.24
CA LEU A 207 -17.87 -0.11 11.22
C LEU A 207 -18.48 -0.39 12.60
N ILE A 208 -17.63 -0.41 13.63
CA ILE A 208 -18.05 -0.47 15.04
C ILE A 208 -18.18 0.96 15.60
N ARG A 209 -19.32 1.26 16.20
CA ARG A 209 -19.74 2.58 16.71
C ARG A 209 -19.68 2.65 18.23
N GLU A 210 -19.78 3.85 18.77
CA GLU A 210 -20.07 4.04 20.21
C GLU A 210 -21.44 3.43 20.53
N GLY A 211 -21.54 2.78 21.69
CA GLY A 211 -22.70 2.01 22.13
C GLY A 211 -22.80 0.60 21.54
N ASP A 212 -21.92 0.20 20.61
CA ASP A 212 -21.91 -1.18 20.11
C ASP A 212 -21.36 -2.13 21.18
N LEU A 213 -22.05 -3.26 21.33
CA LEU A 213 -21.60 -4.40 22.11
C LEU A 213 -20.88 -5.40 21.20
N ILE A 214 -19.63 -5.70 21.52
CA ILE A 214 -18.80 -6.66 20.79
C ILE A 214 -18.69 -7.93 21.62
N SER A 215 -19.36 -9.00 21.21
CA SER A 215 -19.21 -10.30 21.86
C SER A 215 -18.07 -11.08 21.22
N VAL A 216 -17.10 -11.51 22.02
CA VAL A 216 -15.93 -12.29 21.59
C VAL A 216 -16.06 -13.71 22.13
N MET A 217 -15.77 -14.68 21.29
CA MET A 217 -15.76 -16.11 21.63
C MET A 217 -14.45 -16.74 21.19
N VAL A 218 -13.82 -17.50 22.08
CA VAL A 218 -12.59 -18.24 21.81
C VAL A 218 -12.85 -19.71 22.09
N ASP A 219 -12.87 -20.51 21.03
CA ASP A 219 -13.09 -21.96 21.09
C ASP A 219 -11.77 -22.69 20.96
N LEU A 220 -11.31 -23.28 22.07
CA LEU A 220 -10.11 -24.09 22.16
C LEU A 220 -10.43 -25.54 22.50
N ARG A 221 -11.65 -26.03 22.23
CA ARG A 221 -12.04 -27.40 22.60
C ARG A 221 -11.41 -28.48 21.72
N GLY A 222 -10.88 -28.13 20.55
CA GLY A 222 -10.18 -29.06 19.64
C GLY A 222 -11.10 -30.14 19.04
N ILE A 223 -12.41 -29.88 18.99
CA ILE A 223 -13.41 -30.83 18.48
C ILE A 223 -13.16 -31.05 16.97
N ASN A 224 -13.22 -32.30 16.53
CA ASN A 224 -13.01 -32.73 15.12
C ASN A 224 -11.65 -32.34 14.51
N GLY A 225 -10.60 -32.22 15.33
CA GLY A 225 -9.26 -31.84 14.85
C GLY A 225 -9.17 -30.41 14.31
N ASN A 226 -10.19 -29.60 14.59
CA ASN A 226 -10.22 -28.20 14.17
C ASN A 226 -9.17 -27.43 15.01
N PRO A 227 -8.36 -26.55 14.39
CA PRO A 227 -7.53 -25.64 15.15
C PRO A 227 -8.43 -24.74 16.01
N GLY A 228 -7.88 -24.17 17.08
CA GLY A 228 -8.65 -23.24 17.91
C GLY A 228 -9.14 -22.04 17.09
N ALA A 229 -10.26 -21.44 17.49
CA ALA A 229 -10.88 -20.35 16.75
C ALA A 229 -11.20 -19.15 17.63
N LEU A 230 -11.03 -17.95 17.06
CA LEU A 230 -11.53 -16.69 17.60
C LEU A 230 -12.69 -16.23 16.72
N LEU A 231 -13.84 -16.01 17.35
CA LEU A 231 -15.05 -15.52 16.71
C LEU A 231 -15.49 -14.23 17.41
N TYR A 232 -16.23 -13.40 16.70
CA TYR A 232 -16.84 -12.22 17.29
C TYR A 232 -18.18 -11.88 16.65
N ALA A 233 -19.03 -11.16 17.37
CA ALA A 233 -20.31 -10.63 16.90
C ALA A 233 -20.45 -9.17 17.35
N VAL A 234 -21.16 -8.37 16.57
CA VAL A 234 -21.50 -6.97 16.91
C VAL A 234 -23.01 -6.87 17.13
N ASN A 235 -23.38 -6.44 18.34
CA ASN A 235 -24.74 -6.42 18.86
C ASN A 235 -25.40 -7.80 18.72
N ASP A 236 -26.64 -7.87 18.25
CA ASP A 236 -27.34 -9.13 17.99
C ASP A 236 -27.00 -9.79 16.64
N GLY A 237 -25.87 -9.41 16.04
CA GLY A 237 -25.38 -10.04 14.81
C GLY A 237 -24.95 -11.50 15.03
N PRO A 238 -24.86 -12.31 13.97
CA PRO A 238 -24.29 -13.65 14.06
C PRO A 238 -22.79 -13.59 14.36
N TYR A 239 -22.27 -14.64 15.01
CA TYR A 239 -20.83 -14.80 15.20
C TYR A 239 -20.14 -15.04 13.86
N GLU A 240 -19.08 -14.29 13.62
CA GLU A 240 -18.17 -14.42 12.50
C GLU A 240 -16.86 -15.02 12.98
N VAL A 241 -16.29 -15.95 12.21
CA VAL A 241 -14.96 -16.50 12.50
C VAL A 241 -13.92 -15.46 12.08
N ALA A 242 -13.24 -14.87 13.07
CA ALA A 242 -12.14 -13.95 12.82
C ALA A 242 -10.83 -14.72 12.55
N PHE A 243 -10.57 -15.76 13.32
CA PHE A 243 -9.39 -16.62 13.12
C PHE A 243 -9.76 -18.07 13.39
N SER A 244 -9.22 -18.99 12.59
CA SER A 244 -9.49 -20.44 12.70
C SER A 244 -8.23 -21.26 12.89
N ASN A 245 -7.15 -20.64 13.37
CA ASN A 245 -5.81 -21.23 13.48
C ASN A 245 -5.11 -20.86 14.81
N LEU A 246 -5.87 -20.75 15.91
CA LEU A 246 -5.29 -20.52 17.23
C LEU A 246 -4.48 -21.73 17.70
N PRO A 247 -3.38 -21.50 18.42
CA PRO A 247 -2.54 -22.57 18.95
C PRO A 247 -3.34 -23.41 19.95
N MET A 248 -3.17 -24.73 19.83
CA MET A 248 -3.80 -25.75 20.68
C MET A 248 -2.77 -26.53 21.51
N ASP A 249 -1.52 -26.08 21.51
CA ASP A 249 -0.44 -26.69 22.29
C ASP A 249 -0.70 -26.45 23.80
N PRO A 250 -0.69 -27.50 24.65
CA PRO A 250 -0.87 -27.38 26.10
C PRO A 250 0.08 -26.40 26.80
N GLY A 251 1.26 -26.13 26.21
CA GLY A 251 2.25 -25.19 26.72
C GLY A 251 1.98 -23.72 26.38
N VAL A 252 1.02 -23.44 25.48
CA VAL A 252 0.70 -22.07 25.06
C VAL A 252 -0.51 -21.55 25.83
N ARG A 253 -0.26 -20.59 26.72
CA ARG A 253 -1.30 -19.84 27.42
C ARG A 253 -1.59 -18.55 26.69
N MET A 254 -2.87 -18.23 26.54
CA MET A 254 -3.31 -16.97 25.95
C MET A 254 -4.07 -16.09 26.95
N MET A 255 -4.18 -14.80 26.67
CA MET A 255 -4.96 -13.85 27.45
C MET A 255 -5.72 -12.89 26.53
N PRO A 256 -6.90 -12.38 26.94
CA PRO A 256 -7.56 -11.27 26.27
C PRO A 256 -6.68 -10.02 26.28
N VAL A 257 -6.72 -9.20 25.23
CA VAL A 257 -6.09 -7.88 25.24
C VAL A 257 -6.96 -6.81 24.59
N VAL A 258 -6.68 -5.56 24.93
CA VAL A 258 -7.17 -4.38 24.22
C VAL A 258 -5.99 -3.46 23.93
N SER A 259 -6.00 -2.82 22.76
CA SER A 259 -5.02 -1.83 22.32
C SER A 259 -5.71 -0.57 21.82
N MET A 260 -5.18 0.58 22.25
CA MET A 260 -5.67 1.92 21.90
C MET A 260 -4.46 2.83 21.64
N GLY A 261 -4.43 3.54 20.51
CA GLY A 261 -3.40 4.54 20.20
C GLY A 261 -3.79 5.94 20.66
N GLY A 262 -2.85 6.89 20.66
CA GLY A 262 -3.14 8.33 20.80
C GLY A 262 -1.87 9.18 20.81
N GLY A 263 -1.93 10.46 20.42
CA GLY A 263 -0.76 11.35 20.25
C GLY A 263 -0.90 12.82 20.68
N VAL A 264 0.18 13.36 21.27
CA VAL A 264 0.56 14.75 21.64
C VAL A 264 -0.13 15.44 22.84
N MET A 265 0.67 15.93 23.80
CA MET A 265 0.28 16.96 24.78
C MET A 265 0.88 18.34 24.49
N SER A 266 0.06 19.37 24.74
CA SER A 266 0.34 20.80 24.75
C SER A 266 0.44 21.40 26.18
N HIS A 267 1.14 22.54 26.29
CA HIS A 267 1.26 23.54 27.40
C HIS A 267 2.50 23.39 28.32
N SER A 268 3.25 24.43 28.76
CA SER A 268 3.11 25.90 28.77
C SER A 268 4.47 26.65 28.95
N THR A 269 4.51 27.96 28.59
CA THR A 269 5.25 29.14 29.19
C THR A 269 6.79 29.09 29.33
N ASP A 270 7.65 30.06 28.98
CA ASP A 270 7.59 31.53 28.86
C ASP A 270 8.75 32.07 27.96
N ALA A 271 8.52 33.28 27.40
CA ALA A 271 9.44 34.34 26.93
C ALA A 271 10.50 34.02 25.83
N THR A 272 10.78 34.84 24.80
CA THR A 272 10.83 36.32 24.70
C THR A 272 10.40 36.85 23.32
N GLU A 273 9.86 38.08 23.32
CA GLU A 273 9.49 38.89 22.17
C GLU A 273 10.68 39.26 21.28
N GLN A 274 10.70 38.76 20.04
CA GLN A 274 11.22 39.40 18.83
C GLN A 274 11.20 38.36 17.71
N ASP A 275 10.11 38.30 16.93
CA ASP A 275 10.05 37.84 15.52
C ASP A 275 8.58 37.65 15.09
N ALA A 276 7.74 38.65 15.38
CA ALA A 276 6.35 38.67 14.95
C ALA A 276 6.23 39.19 13.51
N ALA A 277 6.47 38.31 12.52
CA ALA A 277 5.89 38.44 11.18
C ALA A 277 5.87 37.08 10.47
N LEU A 278 4.66 36.57 10.19
CA LEU A 278 4.32 35.35 9.44
C LEU A 278 4.27 34.03 10.24
N SER A 279 3.22 33.85 11.05
CA SER A 279 2.76 32.51 11.48
C SER A 279 1.24 32.41 11.37
N PRO A 280 0.68 31.47 10.58
CA PRO A 280 -0.74 31.17 10.65
C PRO A 280 -1.03 30.39 11.95
N LYS A 281 -2.00 30.87 12.72
CA LYS A 281 -2.52 30.19 13.92
C LYS A 281 -3.21 28.88 13.49
N GLY A 282 -2.67 27.74 13.95
CA GLY A 282 -3.16 26.38 13.69
C GLY A 282 -2.19 25.59 12.78
N GLY A 283 -1.07 25.11 13.32
CA GLY A 283 -0.02 24.47 12.54
C GLY A 283 -0.13 22.94 12.51
N TYR A 284 -0.07 22.35 11.32
CA TYR A 284 0.25 20.93 11.17
C TYR A 284 1.68 20.67 11.67
N SER A 285 1.92 19.54 12.34
CA SER A 285 3.29 19.10 12.67
C SER A 285 3.93 18.47 11.43
N TYR A 286 5.21 18.76 11.23
CA TYR A 286 6.03 18.21 10.15
C TYR A 286 7.24 17.43 10.68
N ASP A 287 7.22 17.06 11.97
CA ASP A 287 8.37 16.40 12.62
C ASP A 287 8.69 15.03 12.01
N TYR A 288 7.78 14.44 11.24
CA TYR A 288 7.98 13.19 10.52
C TYR A 288 8.64 13.38 9.14
N VAL A 289 8.62 14.60 8.60
CA VAL A 289 9.05 14.87 7.23
C VAL A 289 10.54 14.59 7.10
N GLY A 290 10.91 13.76 6.12
CA GLY A 290 12.29 13.35 5.92
C GLY A 290 12.83 12.36 6.94
N LYS A 291 11.99 11.74 7.78
CA LYS A 291 12.42 10.68 8.71
C LYS A 291 12.07 9.27 8.22
N GLY A 292 11.26 9.14 7.18
CA GLY A 292 10.82 7.84 6.64
C GLY A 292 10.05 6.98 7.65
N VAL A 293 9.29 7.62 8.56
CA VAL A 293 8.59 6.92 9.66
C VAL A 293 7.57 5.93 9.10
N GLY A 294 7.72 4.65 9.43
CA GLY A 294 6.82 3.58 8.98
C GLY A 294 6.88 3.30 7.47
N ARG A 295 7.94 3.75 6.78
CA ARG A 295 8.11 3.50 5.35
C ARG A 295 8.30 2.00 5.08
N LYS A 296 7.94 1.58 3.87
CA LYS A 296 8.39 0.29 3.33
C LYS A 296 9.80 0.46 2.81
N GLU A 297 10.71 -0.41 3.20
CA GLU A 297 12.10 -0.32 2.75
C GLU A 297 12.21 -0.51 1.22
N PRO A 298 13.16 0.20 0.58
CA PRO A 298 13.36 0.13 -0.86
C PRO A 298 13.99 -1.19 -1.30
N ILE A 299 14.04 -1.41 -2.62
CA ILE A 299 14.87 -2.48 -3.17
C ILE A 299 16.34 -2.13 -2.89
N PHE A 300 17.01 -2.98 -2.12
CA PHE A 300 18.42 -2.81 -1.79
C PHE A 300 19.29 -3.35 -2.92
N VAL A 301 19.99 -2.47 -3.63
CA VAL A 301 21.00 -2.84 -4.63
C VAL A 301 22.34 -3.00 -3.94
N LYS A 302 23.00 -4.15 -4.04
CA LYS A 302 24.26 -4.40 -3.31
C LYS A 302 25.43 -3.59 -3.88
N ASP A 303 26.47 -3.43 -3.07
CA ASP A 303 27.70 -2.70 -3.41
C ASP A 303 28.63 -3.47 -4.37
N SER A 304 28.22 -4.64 -4.88
CA SER A 304 29.05 -5.45 -5.77
C SER A 304 28.79 -5.12 -7.24
N ASP A 305 29.88 -4.89 -7.98
CA ASP A 305 29.86 -4.76 -9.44
C ASP A 305 29.23 -5.99 -10.13
N GLU A 306 29.18 -7.15 -9.47
CA GLU A 306 28.60 -8.40 -9.98
C GLU A 306 27.08 -8.37 -10.15
N GLU A 307 26.35 -7.54 -9.39
CA GLU A 307 24.89 -7.40 -9.53
C GLU A 307 24.48 -6.36 -10.59
N MET A 308 25.44 -5.64 -11.17
CA MET A 308 25.18 -4.68 -12.25
C MET A 308 25.28 -5.33 -13.62
N TYR A 309 24.49 -4.83 -14.56
CA TYR A 309 24.40 -5.43 -15.89
C TYR A 309 25.44 -4.86 -16.86
N HIS A 310 25.97 -5.74 -17.70
CA HIS A 310 26.86 -5.37 -18.79
C HIS A 310 26.13 -4.55 -19.86
N LEU A 311 26.80 -3.53 -20.37
CA LEU A 311 26.25 -2.61 -21.37
C LEU A 311 25.84 -3.31 -22.66
N GLU A 312 26.54 -4.39 -23.04
CA GLU A 312 26.31 -5.14 -24.28
C GLU A 312 24.96 -5.87 -24.32
N HIS A 313 24.32 -6.06 -23.16
CA HIS A 313 22.98 -6.64 -23.07
C HIS A 313 21.87 -5.63 -23.39
N PHE A 314 22.21 -4.34 -23.56
CA PHE A 314 21.26 -3.26 -23.76
C PHE A 314 21.61 -2.41 -24.98
N LEU A 315 20.60 -1.72 -25.51
CA LEU A 315 20.81 -0.73 -26.56
C LEU A 315 21.26 0.59 -25.92
N ILE A 316 22.56 0.86 -25.99
CA ILE A 316 23.15 2.09 -25.46
C ILE A 316 23.35 3.11 -26.59
N PRO A 317 22.95 4.38 -26.41
CA PRO A 317 23.19 5.42 -27.40
C PRO A 317 24.69 5.53 -27.75
N PRO A 318 25.06 5.59 -29.04
CA PRO A 318 26.46 5.57 -29.45
C PRO A 318 27.33 6.65 -28.78
N HIS A 319 26.76 7.83 -28.52
CA HIS A 319 27.46 8.96 -27.88
C HIS A 319 27.76 8.76 -26.39
N TYR A 320 27.21 7.72 -25.75
CA TYR A 320 27.48 7.37 -24.35
C TYR A 320 28.21 6.05 -24.15
N LYS A 321 28.45 5.28 -25.23
CA LYS A 321 28.98 3.91 -25.14
C LYS A 321 30.29 3.78 -24.35
N ASN A 322 31.18 4.77 -24.46
CA ASN A 322 32.47 4.79 -23.77
C ASN A 322 32.45 5.57 -22.45
N ASP A 323 31.32 6.17 -22.10
CA ASP A 323 31.20 7.04 -20.93
C ASP A 323 30.58 6.30 -19.72
N LEU A 324 29.94 5.15 -19.97
CA LEU A 324 29.26 4.34 -18.95
C LEU A 324 30.12 3.15 -18.52
N LYS A 325 30.10 2.81 -17.23
CA LYS A 325 30.75 1.63 -16.65
C LYS A 325 29.85 0.40 -16.76
N LYS A 326 28.64 0.48 -16.18
CA LYS A 326 27.62 -0.57 -16.13
C LYS A 326 26.21 0.01 -16.03
N ILE A 327 25.19 -0.80 -16.35
CA ILE A 327 23.79 -0.48 -16.05
C ILE A 327 23.48 -0.93 -14.62
N MET A 328 23.08 0.01 -13.77
CA MET A 328 22.68 -0.28 -12.38
C MET A 328 21.19 -0.63 -12.32
N LEU A 329 20.32 0.21 -12.89
CA LEU A 329 18.88 -0.03 -12.91
C LEU A 329 18.36 -0.01 -14.36
N PRO A 330 17.99 -1.17 -14.92
CA PRO A 330 17.33 -1.21 -16.22
C PRO A 330 15.99 -0.47 -16.19
N LYS A 331 15.61 0.21 -17.28
CA LYS A 331 14.32 0.92 -17.42
C LYS A 331 13.12 0.06 -17.02
N GLY A 332 13.05 -1.19 -17.48
CA GLY A 332 11.97 -2.10 -17.12
C GLY A 332 11.83 -2.30 -15.61
N LEU A 333 12.94 -2.50 -14.89
CA LEU A 333 12.94 -2.63 -13.43
C LEU A 333 12.48 -1.35 -12.73
N ILE A 334 12.86 -0.18 -13.26
CA ILE A 334 12.40 1.13 -12.75
C ILE A 334 10.89 1.25 -12.91
N LEU A 335 10.34 0.86 -14.06
CA LEU A 335 8.90 0.89 -14.33
C LEU A 335 8.13 -0.05 -13.39
N ASP A 336 8.59 -1.30 -13.23
CA ASP A 336 7.98 -2.29 -12.32
C ASP A 336 7.97 -1.78 -10.87
N ARG A 337 9.08 -1.19 -10.42
CA ARG A 337 9.17 -0.62 -9.07
C ARG A 337 8.27 0.61 -8.92
N THR A 338 8.21 1.47 -9.93
CA THR A 338 7.36 2.67 -9.92
C THR A 338 5.88 2.30 -9.86
N GLU A 339 5.46 1.24 -10.55
CA GLU A 339 4.10 0.70 -10.44
C GLU A 339 3.75 0.32 -8.99
N LYS A 340 4.68 -0.38 -8.32
CA LYS A 340 4.49 -0.77 -6.92
C LYS A 340 4.41 0.44 -5.98
N LEU A 341 5.24 1.46 -6.20
CA LEU A 341 5.18 2.71 -5.43
C LEU A 341 3.84 3.43 -5.63
N ALA A 342 3.33 3.48 -6.86
CA ALA A 342 2.01 4.05 -7.15
C ALA A 342 0.89 3.38 -6.33
N MET A 343 0.94 2.05 -6.21
CA MET A 343 -0.01 1.31 -5.35
C MET A 343 0.15 1.65 -3.86
N ASP A 344 1.37 1.80 -3.36
CA ASP A 344 1.62 2.16 -1.95
C ASP A 344 1.15 3.59 -1.63
N ILE A 345 1.38 4.53 -2.55
CA ILE A 345 0.89 5.92 -2.44
C ILE A 345 -0.64 5.91 -2.44
N ARG A 346 -1.27 5.20 -3.39
CA ARG A 346 -2.73 5.06 -3.45
C ARG A 346 -3.31 4.52 -2.15
N ARG A 347 -2.72 3.46 -1.58
CA ARG A 347 -3.17 2.87 -0.31
C ARG A 347 -3.03 3.85 0.86
N SER A 348 -1.98 4.66 0.85
CA SER A 348 -1.69 5.61 1.93
C SER A 348 -2.65 6.80 1.94
N TYR A 349 -3.00 7.33 0.77
CA TYR A 349 -3.84 8.52 0.66
C TYR A 349 -5.32 8.23 0.42
N GLY A 350 -5.68 6.99 0.05
CA GLY A 350 -7.06 6.66 -0.25
C GLY A 350 -7.60 7.56 -1.37
N ASP A 351 -8.85 8.01 -1.21
CA ASP A 351 -9.53 8.86 -2.20
C ASP A 351 -9.30 10.37 -1.97
N THR A 352 -8.36 10.69 -1.08
CA THR A 352 -8.01 12.07 -0.75
C THR A 352 -7.39 12.76 -1.96
N LYS A 353 -7.80 14.01 -2.19
CA LYS A 353 -7.17 14.85 -3.20
C LYS A 353 -5.71 15.12 -2.81
N LEU A 354 -4.78 14.71 -3.66
CA LEU A 354 -3.35 14.79 -3.39
C LEU A 354 -2.66 15.76 -4.37
N HIS A 355 -1.82 16.64 -3.85
CA HIS A 355 -1.03 17.58 -4.64
C HIS A 355 0.35 16.96 -4.90
N LEU A 356 0.62 16.58 -6.15
CA LEU A 356 1.89 15.99 -6.58
C LEU A 356 2.83 17.10 -7.03
N LEU A 357 4.01 17.18 -6.41
CA LEU A 357 4.97 18.26 -6.66
C LEU A 357 6.25 17.66 -7.27
N CYS A 358 6.42 17.83 -8.58
CA CYS A 358 7.58 17.37 -9.34
C CYS A 358 8.78 18.32 -9.14
N ILE A 359 9.91 17.78 -8.68
CA ILE A 359 11.16 18.53 -8.60
C ILE A 359 11.92 18.47 -9.92
N LEU A 360 11.96 19.59 -10.62
CA LEU A 360 12.61 19.71 -11.92
C LEU A 360 14.12 19.94 -11.80
N LYS A 361 14.93 19.41 -12.72
CA LYS A 361 14.52 18.69 -13.95
C LYS A 361 14.49 17.17 -13.79
N GLY A 362 15.32 16.63 -12.92
CA GLY A 362 15.68 15.21 -12.95
C GLY A 362 14.51 14.27 -12.60
N SER A 363 13.60 14.70 -11.72
CA SER A 363 12.40 13.91 -11.38
C SER A 363 11.40 13.74 -12.52
N ARG A 364 11.51 14.50 -13.63
CA ARG A 364 10.54 14.46 -14.75
C ARG A 364 10.23 13.04 -15.24
N GLY A 365 11.25 12.21 -15.40
CA GLY A 365 11.09 10.82 -15.85
C GLY A 365 10.26 9.99 -14.87
N PHE A 366 10.71 9.94 -13.61
CA PHE A 366 10.02 9.22 -12.54
C PHE A 366 8.60 9.74 -12.30
N PHE A 367 8.41 11.05 -12.26
CA PHE A 367 7.11 11.70 -12.07
C PHE A 367 6.11 11.30 -13.16
N SER A 368 6.53 11.32 -14.44
CA SER A 368 5.66 10.97 -15.57
C SER A 368 5.16 9.53 -15.47
N GLU A 369 6.04 8.58 -15.16
CA GLU A 369 5.67 7.17 -15.00
C GLU A 369 4.77 6.98 -13.77
N LEU A 370 5.12 7.60 -12.64
CA LEU A 370 4.35 7.52 -11.41
C LEU A 370 2.91 8.01 -11.60
N VAL A 371 2.73 9.19 -12.22
CA VAL A 371 1.42 9.75 -12.55
C VAL A 371 0.67 8.83 -13.52
N GLY A 372 1.35 8.26 -14.51
CA GLY A 372 0.77 7.28 -15.44
C GLY A 372 0.16 6.08 -14.72
N TYR A 373 0.90 5.47 -13.78
CA TYR A 373 0.42 4.35 -12.97
C TYR A 373 -0.70 4.75 -12.00
N LEU A 374 -0.57 5.90 -11.33
CA LEU A 374 -1.61 6.43 -10.45
C LEU A 374 -2.94 6.67 -11.21
N ASN A 375 -2.86 7.26 -12.41
CA ASN A 375 -4.01 7.44 -13.30
C ASN A 375 -4.60 6.11 -13.79
N ARG A 376 -3.75 5.09 -14.02
CA ARG A 376 -4.22 3.74 -14.37
C ARG A 376 -4.99 3.12 -13.22
N ILE A 377 -4.44 3.14 -12.00
CA ILE A 377 -5.11 2.61 -10.80
C ILE A 377 -6.44 3.33 -10.56
N HIS A 378 -6.44 4.66 -10.68
CA HIS A 378 -7.64 5.47 -10.52
C HIS A 378 -8.77 5.08 -11.49
N ARG A 379 -8.49 5.00 -12.80
CA ARG A 379 -9.48 4.69 -13.84
C ARG A 379 -10.20 3.36 -13.65
N TYR A 380 -9.56 2.39 -13.01
CA TYR A 380 -10.09 1.03 -12.85
C TYR A 380 -10.57 0.72 -11.42
N THR A 381 -10.65 1.72 -10.54
CA THR A 381 -11.22 1.56 -9.19
C THR A 381 -12.69 1.99 -9.18
N ALA A 382 -13.62 1.08 -8.83
CA ALA A 382 -15.06 1.17 -9.11
C ALA A 382 -15.85 2.33 -8.43
N ASN A 383 -15.26 3.07 -7.49
CA ASN A 383 -15.98 4.01 -6.60
C ASN A 383 -15.43 5.44 -6.62
N MET A 384 -14.79 5.88 -7.70
CA MET A 384 -14.12 7.18 -7.74
C MET A 384 -14.87 8.21 -8.59
N HIS A 385 -15.17 9.36 -8.00
CA HIS A 385 -16.03 10.40 -8.58
C HIS A 385 -15.31 11.73 -8.90
N HIS A 386 -14.01 11.84 -8.64
CA HIS A 386 -13.21 13.05 -8.86
C HIS A 386 -11.76 12.75 -9.25
N ALA A 387 -11.11 13.70 -9.92
CA ALA A 387 -9.70 13.60 -10.26
C ALA A 387 -8.84 13.49 -8.98
N PRO A 388 -7.98 12.47 -8.87
CA PRO A 388 -7.29 12.15 -7.61
C PRO A 388 -6.12 13.07 -7.29
N TYR A 389 -5.51 13.69 -8.31
CA TYR A 389 -4.25 14.41 -8.17
C TYR A 389 -4.29 15.79 -8.84
N GLN A 390 -3.57 16.75 -8.25
CA GLN A 390 -3.19 18.01 -8.90
C GLN A 390 -1.67 18.10 -9.01
N GLU A 391 -1.18 18.35 -10.21
CA GLU A 391 0.26 18.39 -10.50
C GLU A 391 0.81 19.80 -10.35
N HIS A 392 1.98 19.91 -9.73
CA HIS A 392 2.75 21.14 -9.55
C HIS A 392 4.20 20.87 -9.96
N TYR A 393 4.86 21.86 -10.53
CA TYR A 393 6.24 21.75 -11.01
C TYR A 393 7.10 22.81 -10.35
N VAL A 394 8.18 22.37 -9.70
CA VAL A 394 9.07 23.26 -8.96
C VAL A 394 10.51 23.00 -9.36
N ARG A 395 11.25 24.07 -9.67
CA ARG A 395 12.69 23.97 -9.90
C ARG A 395 13.44 24.55 -8.72
N ILE A 396 14.29 23.74 -8.11
CA ILE A 396 15.11 24.12 -6.97
C ILE A 396 16.55 24.31 -7.43
N LYS A 397 17.20 25.38 -6.96
CA LYS A 397 18.65 25.57 -7.09
C LYS A 397 19.26 25.84 -5.73
N SER A 398 20.22 25.01 -5.33
CA SER A 398 21.10 25.27 -4.17
C SER A 398 22.30 26.12 -4.64
N TYR A 399 22.48 27.31 -4.05
CA TYR A 399 23.66 28.12 -4.36
C TYR A 399 24.92 27.49 -3.76
N HIS A 400 25.92 27.23 -4.61
CA HIS A 400 27.30 26.93 -4.23
C HIS A 400 28.18 28.13 -4.56
N ASN A 401 28.23 29.12 -3.68
CA ASN A 401 29.37 30.04 -3.64
C ASN A 401 30.14 29.78 -2.34
N THR A 402 31.42 30.15 -2.32
CA THR A 402 32.47 29.84 -1.31
C THR A 402 32.16 30.22 0.15
N GLN A 403 30.95 30.72 0.43
CA GLN A 403 30.31 30.71 1.73
C GLN A 403 28.84 30.30 1.51
N SER A 404 28.40 29.20 2.13
CA SER A 404 27.01 28.76 2.01
C SER A 404 26.09 29.82 2.59
N THR A 405 25.38 30.58 1.75
CA THR A 405 24.43 31.61 2.20
C THR A 405 23.13 31.01 2.76
N GLY A 406 22.99 29.68 2.74
CA GLY A 406 21.85 28.96 3.30
C GLY A 406 20.52 29.11 2.51
N LYS A 407 20.44 30.05 1.56
CA LYS A 407 19.19 30.38 0.85
C LYS A 407 18.90 29.42 -0.30
N LEU A 408 17.69 28.86 -0.29
CA LEU A 408 17.13 28.03 -1.37
C LEU A 408 16.51 28.96 -2.43
N ASN A 409 16.84 28.75 -3.72
CA ASN A 409 16.12 29.43 -4.80
C ASN A 409 15.06 28.47 -5.36
N VAL A 410 13.78 28.84 -5.19
CA VAL A 410 12.62 28.07 -5.62
C VAL A 410 11.95 28.83 -6.76
N MET A 411 11.90 28.21 -7.93
CA MET A 411 11.15 28.69 -9.09
C MET A 411 9.90 27.83 -9.23
N ALA A 412 8.74 28.39 -8.89
CA ALA A 412 7.46 27.72 -8.86
C ALA A 412 6.32 28.72 -9.11
N ASP A 413 5.13 28.20 -9.39
CA ASP A 413 3.88 28.96 -9.27
C ASP A 413 3.58 29.26 -7.78
N ASP A 414 2.47 29.97 -7.50
CA ASP A 414 2.08 30.30 -6.13
C ASP A 414 1.83 29.04 -5.29
N LEU A 415 2.74 28.77 -4.36
CA LEU A 415 2.69 27.61 -3.46
C LEU A 415 1.64 27.77 -2.34
N SER A 416 0.98 28.93 -2.21
CA SER A 416 -0.12 29.12 -1.27
C SER A 416 -1.31 28.18 -1.52
N VAL A 417 -1.45 27.67 -2.76
CA VAL A 417 -2.45 26.66 -3.14
C VAL A 417 -2.28 25.32 -2.42
N LEU A 418 -1.13 25.09 -1.79
CA LEU A 418 -0.83 23.89 -1.01
C LEU A 418 -1.36 23.95 0.42
N LYS A 419 -1.84 25.11 0.87
CA LYS A 419 -2.40 25.27 2.21
C LYS A 419 -3.54 24.29 2.46
N ASP A 420 -3.48 23.63 3.62
CA ASP A 420 -4.43 22.62 4.07
C ASP A 420 -4.57 21.42 3.11
N GLN A 421 -3.62 21.21 2.18
CA GLN A 421 -3.61 20.09 1.23
C GLN A 421 -2.59 19.01 1.62
N ASP A 422 -2.84 17.77 1.21
CA ASP A 422 -1.80 16.74 1.25
C ASP A 422 -0.86 16.93 0.07
N VAL A 423 0.44 16.98 0.35
CA VAL A 423 1.50 17.20 -0.64
C VAL A 423 2.40 15.98 -0.70
N LEU A 424 2.62 15.46 -1.90
CA LEU A 424 3.64 14.45 -2.19
C LEU A 424 4.68 15.05 -3.13
N ILE A 425 5.86 15.31 -2.59
CA ILE A 425 7.04 15.71 -3.36
C ILE A 425 7.56 14.47 -4.09
N VAL A 426 7.88 14.62 -5.37
CA VAL A 426 8.46 13.55 -6.19
C VAL A 426 9.84 13.99 -6.64
N GLU A 427 10.87 13.29 -6.15
CA GLU A 427 12.28 13.53 -6.45
C GLU A 427 12.88 12.33 -7.20
N ASP A 428 13.91 12.55 -8.01
CA ASP A 428 14.67 11.48 -8.63
C ASP A 428 15.64 10.80 -7.66
N ILE A 429 16.42 11.57 -6.90
CA ILE A 429 17.47 11.05 -6.02
C ILE A 429 17.60 11.83 -4.71
N VAL A 430 17.65 11.08 -3.60
CA VAL A 430 18.15 11.56 -2.30
C VAL A 430 19.61 11.15 -2.18
N ASP A 431 20.50 12.11 -2.36
CA ASP A 431 21.95 11.95 -2.12
C ASP A 431 22.30 12.37 -0.68
N THR A 432 22.70 13.63 -0.47
CA THR A 432 22.95 14.15 0.87
C THR A 432 21.67 14.51 1.66
N GLY A 433 20.53 14.66 0.97
CA GLY A 433 19.26 15.06 1.59
C GLY A 433 19.10 16.55 1.93
N ASN A 434 20.18 17.35 1.83
CA ASN A 434 20.17 18.75 2.25
C ASN A 434 19.19 19.65 1.47
N THR A 435 19.08 19.45 0.15
CA THR A 435 18.19 20.25 -0.70
C THR A 435 16.73 19.99 -0.36
N LEU A 436 16.33 18.72 -0.26
CA LEU A 436 14.98 18.34 0.13
C LEU A 436 14.65 18.77 1.56
N SER A 437 15.58 18.64 2.51
CA SER A 437 15.37 19.11 3.89
C SER A 437 15.04 20.62 3.94
N LYS A 438 15.80 21.44 3.19
CA LYS A 438 15.52 22.88 3.09
C LYS A 438 14.21 23.19 2.38
N PHE A 439 13.89 22.42 1.33
CA PHE A 439 12.68 22.61 0.56
C PHE A 439 11.41 22.22 1.34
N CYS A 440 11.44 21.11 2.07
CA CYS A 440 10.35 20.73 2.97
C CYS A 440 10.10 21.85 3.99
N LYS A 441 11.13 22.33 4.69
CA LYS A 441 10.99 23.46 5.63
C LYS A 441 10.41 24.73 4.98
N HIS A 442 10.74 24.99 3.72
CA HIS A 442 10.13 26.09 2.98
C HIS A 442 8.64 25.83 2.71
N LEU A 443 8.26 24.61 2.29
CA LEU A 443 6.87 24.24 2.06
C LEU A 443 6.01 24.30 3.34
N GLU A 444 6.57 23.95 4.49
CA GLU A 444 5.90 24.02 5.80
C GLU A 444 5.32 25.42 6.08
N THR A 445 5.99 26.48 5.59
CA THR A 445 5.55 27.88 5.76
C THR A 445 4.23 28.20 5.04
N PHE A 446 3.83 27.39 4.05
CA PHE A 446 2.56 27.52 3.34
C PHE A 446 1.42 26.76 4.03
N GLY A 447 1.71 26.01 5.09
CA GLY A 447 0.72 25.28 5.88
C GLY A 447 0.02 24.10 5.18
N PRO A 448 0.70 23.22 4.42
CA PRO A 448 0.08 21.99 3.91
C PRO A 448 -0.36 21.04 5.03
N ARG A 449 -1.45 20.30 4.81
CA ARG A 449 -1.95 19.28 5.76
C ARG A 449 -0.95 18.15 6.00
N SER A 450 -0.27 17.72 4.96
CA SER A 450 0.83 16.75 5.06
C SER A 450 1.88 16.97 3.99
N ILE A 451 3.12 16.60 4.27
CA ILE A 451 4.22 16.59 3.31
C ILE A 451 4.85 15.20 3.35
N ARG A 452 4.87 14.49 2.24
CA ARG A 452 5.64 13.25 2.07
C ARG A 452 6.53 13.34 0.84
N VAL A 453 7.52 12.46 0.78
CA VAL A 453 8.48 12.39 -0.33
C VAL A 453 8.48 11.00 -0.94
N ALA A 454 8.22 10.94 -2.25
CA ALA A 454 8.57 9.81 -3.10
C ALA A 454 9.89 10.10 -3.79
N THR A 455 10.87 9.21 -3.67
CA THR A 455 12.14 9.30 -4.40
C THR A 455 12.40 8.00 -5.14
N LEU A 456 12.87 8.09 -6.39
CA LEU A 456 13.24 6.89 -7.13
C LEU A 456 14.46 6.22 -6.49
N VAL A 457 15.47 7.01 -6.13
CA VAL A 457 16.74 6.53 -5.59
C VAL A 457 17.06 7.18 -4.25
N GLU A 458 17.62 6.41 -3.32
CA GLU A 458 18.25 6.85 -2.07
C GLU A 458 19.68 6.29 -2.03
N LYS A 459 20.68 7.17 -1.92
CA LYS A 459 22.08 6.73 -1.83
C LYS A 459 22.47 6.36 -0.41
N ARG A 460 23.24 5.29 -0.28
CA ARG A 460 23.95 4.95 0.96
C ARG A 460 25.30 5.67 0.98
N THR A 461 25.30 6.88 1.54
CA THR A 461 26.50 7.73 1.64
C THR A 461 26.65 8.30 3.04
N ASP A 462 27.89 8.40 3.51
CA ASP A 462 28.25 9.01 4.80
C ASP A 462 28.00 10.54 4.81
N LYS A 463 27.78 11.14 3.63
CA LYS A 463 27.44 12.56 3.47
C LYS A 463 25.96 12.86 3.72
N SER A 464 25.15 11.84 4.01
CA SER A 464 23.72 12.00 4.25
C SER A 464 23.46 12.82 5.51
N CYS A 465 22.54 13.79 5.44
CA CYS A 465 22.02 14.51 6.60
C CYS A 465 20.94 13.72 7.37
N GLY A 466 20.78 12.42 7.07
CA GLY A 466 19.76 11.55 7.67
C GLY A 466 18.36 11.69 7.06
N PHE A 467 18.20 12.46 5.97
CA PHE A 467 16.92 12.58 5.28
C PHE A 467 16.53 11.26 4.61
N LYS A 468 15.32 10.80 4.88
CA LYS A 468 14.74 9.57 4.37
C LYS A 468 13.39 9.85 3.71
N GLY A 469 13.23 9.38 2.47
CA GLY A 469 11.95 9.43 1.77
C GLY A 469 10.92 8.47 2.36
N ASP A 470 9.63 8.75 2.13
CA ASP A 470 8.50 7.93 2.57
C ASP A 470 8.20 6.79 1.58
N PHE A 471 8.36 7.06 0.27
CA PHE A 471 8.16 6.09 -0.81
C PHE A 471 9.43 5.99 -1.64
N VAL A 472 10.25 4.99 -1.34
CA VAL A 472 11.59 4.86 -1.94
C VAL A 472 11.63 3.69 -2.93
N GLY A 473 12.08 3.96 -4.15
CA GLY A 473 12.27 2.94 -5.18
C GLY A 473 13.41 1.99 -4.83
N PHE A 474 14.63 2.54 -4.85
CA PHE A 474 15.88 1.79 -4.72
C PHE A 474 16.82 2.45 -3.69
N SER A 475 17.44 1.64 -2.85
CA SER A 475 18.62 2.05 -2.09
C SER A 475 19.85 1.57 -2.85
N VAL A 476 20.73 2.50 -3.24
CA VAL A 476 21.89 2.23 -4.10
C VAL A 476 23.22 2.59 -3.42
N PRO A 477 24.34 2.00 -3.87
CA PRO A 477 25.68 2.39 -3.43
C PRO A 477 25.99 3.86 -3.77
N ASP A 478 27.04 4.44 -3.16
CA ASP A 478 27.48 5.82 -3.44
C ASP A 478 28.28 5.95 -4.77
N ASP A 479 27.77 5.36 -5.84
CA ASP A 479 28.32 5.50 -7.19
C ASP A 479 27.81 6.78 -7.87
N PHE A 480 28.58 7.29 -8.83
CA PHE A 480 28.12 8.40 -9.67
C PHE A 480 27.17 7.88 -10.76
N ILE A 481 25.87 8.04 -10.55
CA ILE A 481 24.83 7.53 -11.44
C ILE A 481 24.19 8.61 -12.31
N VAL A 482 23.82 8.23 -13.54
CA VAL A 482 23.15 9.09 -14.54
C VAL A 482 22.08 8.30 -15.29
N GLY A 483 21.25 8.99 -16.07
CA GLY A 483 20.22 8.37 -16.88
C GLY A 483 18.87 8.26 -16.18
N PHE A 484 17.84 7.92 -16.94
CA PHE A 484 16.45 8.05 -16.53
C PHE A 484 16.14 9.46 -15.99
N CYS A 485 16.56 10.49 -16.72
CA CYS A 485 16.52 11.92 -16.37
C CYS A 485 17.51 12.41 -15.30
N LEU A 486 18.23 11.54 -14.58
CA LEU A 486 19.41 11.93 -13.81
C LEU A 486 20.50 12.42 -14.76
N ASP A 487 21.24 13.45 -14.36
CA ASP A 487 22.25 14.07 -15.22
C ASP A 487 23.62 14.21 -14.59
N TYR A 488 24.58 14.45 -15.47
CA TYR A 488 25.82 15.10 -15.11
C TYR A 488 26.01 16.34 -16.00
N ASN A 489 25.95 17.52 -15.40
CA ASN A 489 26.13 18.79 -16.12
C ASN A 489 25.20 18.96 -17.34
N GLU A 490 23.94 18.53 -17.21
CA GLU A 490 22.88 18.50 -18.23
C GLU A 490 23.01 17.42 -19.32
N HIS A 491 24.00 16.54 -19.24
CA HIS A 491 24.13 15.36 -20.11
C HIS A 491 23.42 14.14 -19.51
N PHE A 492 23.19 13.11 -20.33
CA PHE A 492 22.68 11.79 -19.96
C PHE A 492 21.20 11.69 -19.56
N ARG A 493 20.43 12.79 -19.52
CA ARG A 493 19.00 12.75 -19.19
C ARG A 493 18.16 11.89 -20.15
N ASP A 494 18.63 11.77 -21.39
CA ASP A 494 18.06 11.01 -22.50
C ASP A 494 18.39 9.50 -22.45
N LEU A 495 19.33 9.08 -21.60
CA LEU A 495 19.61 7.66 -21.40
C LEU A 495 18.43 6.99 -20.69
N GLU A 496 17.95 5.86 -21.22
CA GLU A 496 16.78 5.17 -20.69
C GLU A 496 17.01 4.45 -19.36
N HIS A 497 18.23 4.00 -19.12
CA HIS A 497 18.62 3.23 -17.94
C HIS A 497 19.32 4.13 -16.92
N VAL A 498 19.33 3.74 -15.65
CA VAL A 498 20.26 4.32 -14.67
C VAL A 498 21.58 3.57 -14.76
N ALA A 499 22.65 4.27 -15.04
CA ALA A 499 23.98 3.74 -15.29
C ALA A 499 25.03 4.45 -14.44
N VAL A 500 26.13 3.75 -14.16
CA VAL A 500 27.30 4.31 -13.48
C VAL A 500 28.23 4.94 -14.51
N LEU A 501 28.73 6.16 -14.25
CA LEU A 501 29.75 6.78 -15.09
C LEU A 501 31.13 6.16 -14.90
N THR A 502 31.94 6.17 -15.95
CA THR A 502 33.39 5.93 -15.84
C THR A 502 34.10 7.14 -15.25
N ASP A 503 35.26 6.94 -14.64
CA ASP A 503 36.09 8.03 -14.13
C ASP A 503 36.52 8.99 -15.26
N GLU A 504 36.76 8.47 -16.46
CA GLU A 504 37.04 9.25 -17.66
C GLU A 504 35.87 10.16 -18.04
N ALA A 505 34.64 9.65 -17.98
CA ALA A 505 33.44 10.44 -18.25
C ALA A 505 33.24 11.53 -17.20
N ILE A 506 33.43 11.21 -15.91
CA ILE A 506 33.34 12.21 -14.84
C ILE A 506 34.32 13.36 -15.13
N ARG A 507 35.55 13.08 -15.56
CA ARG A 507 36.50 14.13 -15.97
C ARG A 507 36.07 14.86 -17.25
N LYS A 508 35.60 14.14 -18.26
CA LYS A 508 35.20 14.67 -19.58
C LYS A 508 34.07 15.70 -19.48
N TYR A 509 33.09 15.45 -18.63
CA TYR A 509 31.89 16.29 -18.50
C TYR A 509 31.93 17.22 -17.28
N ALA A 510 33.03 17.23 -16.51
CA ALA A 510 33.25 18.22 -15.48
C ALA A 510 33.28 19.63 -16.09
N LYS A 511 32.73 20.60 -15.35
CA LYS A 511 32.69 22.02 -15.75
C LYS A 511 33.83 22.80 -15.10
#